data_AF-A0A4R2H5E2-F1
#
_entry.id   AF-A0A4R2H5E2-F1
#
_cell.length_a   1.000
_cell.length_b   1.000
_cell.length_c   1.000
_cell.angle_alpha   90.00
_cell.angle_beta   90.00
_cell.angle_gamma   90.00
#
_symmetry.space_group_name_H-M   'P 1'
#
loop_
_entity.id
_entity.type
_entity.pdbx_description
1 polymer ?
#
loop_
_entity_poly.entity_id
_entity_poly.type
_entity_poly.pdbx_seq_one_letter_code
_entity_poly.pdbx_strand_id
1 'polypeptide(L)'
;MVKDTLNSMLENIKERTTNPFLGTLIVVWVIKNWTLVYSLFYFDSAFKLEDRLNYISHYFSDHSFAWNMVYVILITLAVLILTYILLSISRLVTDTQERIIVPMISKWTDKSSVVLKTEYIKLQEVIKLLEVRLEEERQAKSLIQNERDLLDKKVLELGSSINQDEYYESQIPEPDQVIHNTVDNAFSRVGNKALNEWGKESFNNTINRILNGYVLSSDTEDVKTLLREFLIMSDGGDTYKLTDRGMNFLTYWNEISANHVDEELPF
;
A
#
# COMPACT_ATOMS: atom_id res chain seq x y z
N MET A 1 -14.01 39.46 49.41
CA MET A 1 -15.03 38.70 50.15
C MET A 1 -16.15 38.19 49.26
N VAL A 2 -17.04 39.02 48.70
CA VAL A 2 -18.15 38.53 47.84
C VAL A 2 -17.66 37.82 46.57
N LYS A 3 -16.60 38.35 45.93
CA LYS A 3 -15.94 37.68 44.79
C LYS A 3 -15.34 36.33 45.17
N ASP A 4 -14.73 36.22 46.34
CA ASP A 4 -14.07 34.99 46.79
C ASP A 4 -15.09 33.91 47.18
N THR A 5 -16.25 34.31 47.73
CA THR A 5 -17.37 33.40 47.98
C THR A 5 -18.04 32.94 46.69
N LEU A 6 -18.19 33.82 45.69
CA LEU A 6 -18.75 33.44 44.39
C LEU A 6 -17.80 32.53 43.62
N ASN A 7 -16.49 32.81 43.65
CA ASN A 7 -15.48 31.98 42.99
C ASN A 7 -15.40 30.59 43.61
N SER A 8 -15.41 30.47 44.94
CA SER A 8 -15.39 29.16 45.60
C SER A 8 -16.68 28.35 45.40
N MET A 9 -17.84 29.00 45.32
CA MET A 9 -19.10 28.33 44.92
C MET A 9 -19.07 27.91 43.44
N LEU A 10 -18.58 28.77 42.54
CA LEU A 10 -18.45 28.46 41.13
C LEU A 10 -17.47 27.31 40.88
N GLU A 11 -16.35 27.25 41.60
CA GLU A 11 -15.40 26.13 41.51
C GLU A 11 -16.03 24.81 41.95
N ASN A 12 -16.77 24.81 43.06
CA ASN A 12 -17.44 23.61 43.57
C ASN A 12 -18.62 23.19 42.68
N ILE A 13 -19.34 24.15 42.09
CA ILE A 13 -20.36 23.89 41.07
C ILE A 13 -19.69 23.33 39.83
N LYS A 14 -18.59 23.92 39.34
CA LYS A 14 -17.85 23.47 38.15
C LYS A 14 -17.34 22.04 38.33
N GLU A 15 -16.76 21.74 39.48
CA GLU A 15 -16.24 20.40 39.80
C GLU A 15 -17.35 19.34 39.86
N ARG A 16 -18.59 19.74 40.18
CA ARG A 16 -19.77 18.84 40.20
C ARG A 16 -20.57 18.84 38.89
N THR A 17 -20.53 19.92 38.10
CA THR A 17 -21.20 20.07 36.79
C THR A 17 -20.36 19.56 35.62
N THR A 18 -19.08 19.21 35.83
CA THR A 18 -18.32 18.35 34.91
C THR A 18 -19.03 17.01 34.67
N ASN A 19 -19.87 16.56 35.61
CA ASN A 19 -20.78 15.46 35.33
C ASN A 19 -21.90 15.95 34.39
N PRO A 20 -21.96 15.45 33.14
CA PRO A 20 -22.96 15.87 32.16
C PRO A 20 -24.40 15.63 32.65
N PHE A 21 -24.62 14.68 33.57
CA PHE A 21 -25.90 14.47 34.22
C PHE A 21 -26.31 15.62 35.14
N LEU A 22 -25.41 16.09 36.00
CA LEU A 22 -25.74 17.13 36.98
C LEU A 22 -25.97 18.47 36.28
N GLY A 23 -25.15 18.80 35.28
CA GLY A 23 -25.32 20.00 34.46
C GLY A 23 -26.68 20.00 33.72
N THR A 24 -27.01 18.91 33.04
CA THR A 24 -28.31 18.78 32.35
C THR A 24 -29.49 18.78 33.34
N LEU A 25 -29.32 18.19 34.53
CA LEU A 25 -30.32 18.21 35.59
C LEU A 25 -30.65 19.61 36.06
N ILE A 26 -29.64 20.44 36.33
CA ILE A 26 -29.87 21.84 36.71
C ILE A 26 -30.63 22.58 35.61
N VAL A 27 -30.22 22.42 34.35
CA VAL A 27 -30.86 23.11 33.21
C VAL A 27 -32.32 22.68 33.06
N VAL A 28 -32.61 21.37 33.06
CA VAL A 28 -33.98 20.86 32.95
C VAL A 28 -34.83 21.30 34.13
N TRP A 29 -34.26 21.29 35.36
CA TRP A 29 -34.96 21.77 36.54
C TRP A 29 -35.34 23.25 36.43
N VAL A 30 -34.41 24.11 35.99
CA VAL A 30 -34.65 25.54 35.78
C VAL A 30 -35.72 25.78 34.72
N ILE A 31 -35.68 25.06 33.59
CA ILE A 31 -36.67 25.18 32.52
C ILE A 31 -38.05 24.71 32.99
N LYS A 32 -38.11 23.60 33.74
CA LYS A 32 -39.38 23.05 34.23
C LYS A 32 -40.01 23.92 35.32
N ASN A 33 -39.19 24.46 36.22
CA ASN A 33 -39.60 25.32 37.34
C ASN A 33 -39.37 26.80 37.01
N TRP A 34 -39.47 27.19 35.74
CA TRP A 34 -39.10 28.54 35.28
C TRP A 34 -39.90 29.62 36.00
N THR A 35 -41.18 29.38 36.33
CA THR A 35 -42.03 30.32 37.07
C THR A 35 -41.51 30.59 38.47
N LEU A 36 -41.05 29.55 39.18
CA LEU A 36 -40.42 29.66 40.48
C LEU A 36 -39.10 30.43 40.35
N VAL A 37 -38.25 30.07 39.39
CA VAL A 37 -36.97 30.74 39.16
C VAL A 37 -37.20 32.22 38.83
N TYR A 38 -38.14 32.53 37.94
CA TYR A 38 -38.51 33.90 37.59
C TYR A 38 -39.00 34.68 38.81
N SER A 39 -39.86 34.08 39.65
CA SER A 39 -40.37 34.71 40.88
C SER A 39 -39.27 35.01 41.91
N LEU A 40 -38.17 34.25 41.91
CA LEU A 40 -37.02 34.48 42.79
C LEU A 40 -36.17 35.67 42.32
N PHE A 41 -35.99 35.84 41.01
CA PHE A 41 -35.10 36.86 40.44
C PHE A 41 -35.81 38.16 40.04
N TYR A 42 -37.12 38.14 39.81
CA TYR A 42 -37.88 39.33 39.44
C TYR A 42 -38.43 40.04 40.70
N PHE A 43 -38.00 41.29 40.90
CA PHE A 43 -38.44 42.14 42.01
C PHE A 43 -39.28 43.28 41.46
N ASP A 44 -40.60 43.10 41.45
CA ASP A 44 -41.53 44.20 41.20
C ASP A 44 -41.74 45.00 42.48
N SER A 45 -41.61 46.33 42.38
CA SER A 45 -41.92 47.29 43.43
C SER A 45 -43.37 47.23 43.93
N ALA A 46 -44.29 46.68 43.12
CA ALA A 46 -45.71 46.56 43.46
C ALA A 46 -46.06 45.28 44.26
N PHE A 47 -45.18 44.27 44.31
CA PHE A 47 -45.42 43.01 44.99
C PHE A 47 -44.77 42.99 46.37
N LYS A 48 -45.56 42.82 47.43
CA LYS A 48 -45.03 42.71 48.80
C LYS A 48 -44.35 41.36 49.00
N LEU A 49 -43.37 41.32 49.90
CA LEU A 49 -42.62 40.10 50.26
C LEU A 49 -43.55 38.96 50.72
N GLU A 50 -44.63 39.31 51.41
CA GLU A 50 -45.62 38.37 51.96
C GLU A 50 -46.40 37.64 50.87
N ASP A 51 -46.83 38.34 49.83
CA ASP A 51 -47.55 37.76 48.69
C ASP A 51 -46.66 36.75 47.92
N ARG A 52 -45.36 37.01 47.87
CA ARG A 52 -44.37 36.11 47.26
C ARG A 52 -44.14 34.86 48.10
N LEU A 53 -44.04 35.01 49.42
CA LEU A 53 -43.87 33.89 50.35
C LEU A 53 -45.10 32.96 50.29
N ASN A 54 -46.29 33.56 50.22
CA ASN A 54 -47.54 32.82 49.99
C ASN A 54 -47.54 32.10 48.64
N TYR A 55 -47.09 32.73 47.55
CA TYR A 55 -46.96 32.07 46.25
C TYR A 55 -46.02 30.86 46.29
N ILE A 56 -44.82 31.01 46.88
CA ILE A 56 -43.85 29.91 46.98
C ILE A 56 -44.40 28.79 47.87
N SER A 57 -45.04 29.13 48.99
CA SER A 57 -45.67 28.16 49.89
C SER A 57 -46.78 27.39 49.18
N HIS A 58 -47.62 28.06 48.41
CA HIS A 58 -48.69 27.45 47.62
C HIS A 58 -48.14 26.58 46.48
N TYR A 59 -47.03 26.99 45.86
CA TYR A 59 -46.38 26.21 44.82
C TYR A 59 -45.93 24.84 45.33
N PHE A 60 -45.29 24.79 46.51
CA PHE A 60 -44.83 23.54 47.12
C PHE A 60 -45.94 22.74 47.83
N SER A 61 -47.09 23.34 48.15
CA SER A 61 -48.26 22.60 48.64
C SER A 61 -48.97 21.86 47.51
N ASP A 62 -49.09 22.49 46.35
CA ASP A 62 -49.77 21.90 45.18
C ASP A 62 -48.87 20.91 44.44
N HIS A 63 -47.57 21.18 44.40
CA HIS A 63 -46.60 20.35 43.70
C HIS A 63 -45.70 19.63 44.71
N SER A 64 -45.90 18.33 44.86
CA SER A 64 -44.99 17.50 45.65
C SER A 64 -43.57 17.60 45.10
N PHE A 65 -42.67 18.14 45.91
CA PHE A 65 -41.26 18.33 45.54
C PHE A 65 -40.60 17.02 45.10
N ALA A 66 -40.87 15.92 45.81
CA ALA A 66 -40.30 14.61 45.50
C ALA A 66 -40.72 14.11 44.12
N TRP A 67 -42.03 14.21 43.79
CA TRP A 67 -42.55 13.82 42.48
C TRP A 67 -42.01 14.70 41.37
N ASN A 68 -41.91 16.00 41.59
CA ASN A 68 -41.33 16.93 40.63
C ASN A 68 -39.84 16.61 40.38
N MET A 69 -39.08 16.29 41.43
CA MET A 69 -37.67 15.90 41.28
C MET A 69 -37.50 14.59 40.52
N VAL A 70 -38.32 13.57 40.78
CA VAL A 70 -38.29 12.31 40.01
C VAL A 70 -38.63 12.57 38.55
N TYR A 71 -39.63 13.39 38.28
CA TYR A 71 -40.02 13.76 36.91
C TYR A 71 -38.89 14.50 36.18
N VAL A 72 -38.23 15.44 36.84
CA VAL A 72 -37.05 16.13 36.31
C VAL A 72 -35.92 15.13 36.02
N ILE A 73 -35.63 14.20 36.93
CA ILE A 73 -34.61 13.16 36.73
C ILE A 73 -34.95 12.25 35.53
N LEU A 74 -36.21 11.89 35.33
CA LEU A 74 -36.62 11.09 34.18
C LEU A 74 -36.46 11.85 32.86
N ILE A 75 -36.83 13.14 32.83
CA ILE A 75 -36.61 13.99 31.65
C ILE A 75 -35.12 14.13 31.37
N THR A 76 -34.28 14.32 32.39
CA THR A 76 -32.83 14.51 32.17
C THR A 76 -32.20 13.25 31.59
N LEU A 77 -32.59 12.07 32.08
CA LEU A 77 -32.19 10.81 31.48
C LEU A 77 -32.66 10.69 30.03
N ALA A 78 -33.91 11.04 29.74
CA ALA A 78 -34.44 11.02 28.38
C ALA A 78 -33.69 11.97 27.43
N VAL A 79 -33.38 13.19 27.89
CA VAL A 79 -32.59 14.17 27.13
C VAL A 79 -31.18 13.66 26.89
N LEU A 80 -30.53 13.07 27.90
CA LEU A 80 -29.19 12.48 27.71
C LEU A 80 -29.21 11.35 26.69
N ILE A 81 -30.14 10.40 26.82
CA ILE A 81 -30.31 9.31 25.85
C ILE A 81 -30.50 9.88 24.44
N LEU A 82 -31.38 10.87 24.29
CA LEU A 82 -31.61 11.53 23.01
C LEU A 82 -30.33 12.18 22.46
N THR A 83 -29.55 12.88 23.30
CA THR A 83 -28.29 13.49 22.85
C THR A 83 -27.28 12.46 22.38
N TYR A 84 -27.14 11.33 23.07
CA TYR A 84 -26.25 10.24 22.65
C TYR A 84 -26.72 9.57 21.35
N ILE A 85 -28.04 9.42 21.17
CA ILE A 85 -28.61 8.94 19.90
C ILE A 85 -28.29 9.92 18.78
N LEU A 86 -28.49 11.23 18.99
CA LEU A 86 -28.17 12.27 18.01
C LEU A 86 -26.68 12.30 17.65
N LEU A 87 -25.81 12.18 18.65
CA LEU A 87 -24.36 12.07 18.45
C LEU A 87 -23.99 10.82 17.63
N SER A 88 -24.65 9.70 17.90
CA SER A 88 -24.44 8.46 17.15
C SER A 88 -24.91 8.60 15.71
N ILE A 89 -26.07 9.20 15.47
CA ILE A 89 -26.58 9.49 14.12
C ILE A 89 -25.65 10.46 13.39
N SER A 90 -25.22 11.53 14.05
CA SER A 90 -24.25 12.49 13.50
C SER A 90 -22.98 11.78 13.05
N ARG A 91 -22.45 10.87 13.88
CA ARG A 91 -21.28 10.06 13.52
C ARG A 91 -21.55 9.14 12.32
N LEU A 92 -22.72 8.50 12.26
CA LEU A 92 -23.11 7.70 11.10
C LEU A 92 -23.18 8.54 9.82
N VAL A 93 -23.70 9.76 9.90
CA VAL A 93 -23.75 10.69 8.77
C VAL A 93 -22.33 11.08 8.33
N THR A 94 -21.44 11.43 9.26
CA THR A 94 -20.05 11.77 8.93
C THR A 94 -19.29 10.58 8.34
N ASP A 95 -19.41 9.39 8.93
CA ASP A 95 -18.76 8.17 8.46
C ASP A 95 -19.27 7.77 7.07
N THR A 96 -20.56 7.93 6.80
CA THR A 96 -21.13 7.68 5.46
C THR A 96 -20.72 8.75 4.45
N GLN A 97 -20.60 10.01 4.87
CA GLN A 97 -20.05 11.07 4.03
C GLN A 97 -18.62 10.77 3.60
N GLU A 98 -17.73 10.45 4.56
CA GLU A 98 -16.32 10.15 4.27
C GLU A 98 -16.15 8.87 3.43
N ARG A 99 -16.95 7.83 3.69
CA ARG A 99 -16.80 6.53 3.02
C ARG A 99 -17.50 6.43 1.67
N ILE A 100 -18.60 7.15 1.46
CA ILE A 100 -19.46 6.96 0.28
C ILE A 100 -19.52 8.25 -0.55
N ILE A 101 -19.84 9.37 0.08
CA ILE A 101 -20.11 10.63 -0.64
C ILE A 101 -18.81 11.24 -1.16
N VAL A 102 -17.75 11.31 -0.35
CA VAL A 102 -16.43 11.84 -0.75
C VAL A 102 -15.86 11.10 -1.97
N PRO A 103 -15.76 9.75 -1.99
CA PRO A 103 -15.25 9.05 -3.17
C PRO A 103 -16.19 9.11 -4.38
N MET A 104 -17.50 9.26 -4.17
CA MET A 104 -18.46 9.40 -5.27
C MET A 104 -18.36 10.79 -5.93
N ILE A 105 -18.24 11.85 -5.13
CA ILE A 105 -18.03 13.21 -5.60
C ILE A 105 -16.65 13.35 -6.26
N SER A 106 -15.59 12.75 -5.70
CA SER A 106 -14.27 12.80 -6.32
C SER A 106 -14.26 12.10 -7.69
N LYS A 107 -14.92 10.94 -7.82
CA LYS A 107 -15.10 10.26 -9.11
C LYS A 107 -15.89 11.08 -10.14
N TRP A 108 -16.80 11.94 -9.70
CA TRP A 108 -17.60 12.80 -10.58
C TRP A 108 -16.90 14.13 -10.92
N THR A 109 -16.13 14.69 -9.99
CA THR A 109 -15.58 16.04 -10.09
C THR A 109 -14.20 16.05 -10.72
N ASP A 110 -13.40 14.99 -10.58
CA ASP A 110 -12.04 15.00 -11.10
C ASP A 110 -11.56 13.63 -11.55
N LYS A 111 -11.53 13.41 -12.88
CA LYS A 111 -10.91 12.22 -13.48
C LYS A 111 -9.38 12.24 -13.39
N SER A 112 -8.75 13.29 -12.83
CA SER A 112 -7.32 13.53 -13.05
C SER A 112 -6.41 13.51 -11.82
N SER A 113 -6.84 13.79 -10.58
CA SER A 113 -5.81 14.17 -9.59
C SER A 113 -6.08 14.01 -8.09
N VAL A 114 -7.12 13.30 -7.64
CA VAL A 114 -7.37 13.18 -6.20
C VAL A 114 -7.44 11.73 -5.75
N VAL A 115 -6.25 11.14 -5.63
CA VAL A 115 -6.07 9.93 -4.81
C VAL A 115 -6.45 10.31 -3.37
N LEU A 116 -7.40 9.62 -2.77
CA LEU A 116 -7.77 9.89 -1.38
C LEU A 116 -6.51 9.81 -0.51
N LYS A 117 -6.33 10.71 0.46
CA LYS A 117 -5.18 10.70 1.37
C LYS A 117 -4.97 9.32 2.02
N THR A 118 -6.04 8.58 2.25
CA THR A 118 -6.02 7.20 2.74
C THR A 118 -5.45 6.20 1.72
N GLU A 119 -5.78 6.33 0.44
CA GLU A 119 -5.18 5.55 -0.65
C GLU A 119 -3.71 5.93 -0.85
N TYR A 120 -3.37 7.22 -0.75
CA TYR A 120 -1.98 7.67 -0.79
C TYR A 120 -1.14 7.05 0.33
N ILE A 121 -1.66 7.06 1.58
CA ILE A 121 -0.98 6.43 2.72
C ILE A 121 -0.81 4.93 2.50
N LYS A 122 -1.86 4.23 2.03
CA LYS A 122 -1.77 2.79 1.71
C LYS A 122 -0.76 2.53 0.60
N LEU A 123 -0.75 3.35 -0.45
CA LEU A 123 0.17 3.21 -1.58
C LEU A 123 1.62 3.46 -1.13
N GLN A 124 1.85 4.45 -0.28
CA GLN A 124 3.15 4.73 0.30
C GLN A 124 3.66 3.57 1.18
N GLU A 125 2.77 2.93 1.94
CA GLU A 125 3.09 1.74 2.72
C GLU A 125 3.45 0.54 1.83
N VAL A 126 2.71 0.34 0.75
CA VAL A 126 3.00 -0.70 -0.25
C VAL A 126 4.35 -0.43 -0.93
N ILE A 127 4.64 0.81 -1.34
CA ILE A 127 5.93 1.20 -1.93
C ILE A 127 7.06 0.91 -0.95
N LYS A 128 6.93 1.31 0.31
CA LYS A 128 7.94 1.06 1.34
C LYS A 128 8.19 -0.45 1.54
N LEU A 129 7.14 -1.27 1.51
CA LEU A 129 7.26 -2.73 1.60
C LEU A 129 7.99 -3.30 0.36
N LEU A 130 7.65 -2.81 -0.83
CA LEU A 130 8.31 -3.22 -2.06
C LEU A 130 9.79 -2.83 -2.09
N GLU A 131 10.15 -1.64 -1.60
CA GLU A 131 11.55 -1.20 -1.45
C GLU A 131 12.34 -2.12 -0.52
N VAL A 132 11.76 -2.49 0.62
CA VAL A 132 12.38 -3.45 1.56
C VAL A 132 12.61 -4.80 0.89
N ARG A 133 11.59 -5.35 0.21
CA ARG A 133 11.74 -6.63 -0.52
C ARG A 133 12.79 -6.56 -1.62
N LEU A 134 12.83 -5.44 -2.34
CA LEU A 134 13.81 -5.24 -3.41
C LEU A 134 15.24 -5.19 -2.85
N GLU A 135 15.43 -4.54 -1.71
CA GLU A 135 16.73 -4.49 -1.04
C GLU A 135 17.15 -5.87 -0.50
N GLU A 136 16.21 -6.64 0.08
CA GLU A 136 16.44 -8.04 0.48
C GLU A 136 16.86 -8.90 -0.72
N GLU A 137 16.17 -8.78 -1.86
CA GLU A 137 16.55 -9.50 -3.08
C GLU A 137 17.92 -9.09 -3.61
N ARG A 138 18.27 -7.80 -3.55
CA ARG A 138 19.60 -7.30 -3.95
C ARG A 138 20.70 -7.87 -3.06
N GLN A 139 20.48 -7.89 -1.74
CA GLN A 139 21.42 -8.46 -0.79
C GLN A 139 21.58 -9.97 -1.02
N ALA A 140 20.48 -10.70 -1.20
CA ALA A 140 20.53 -12.14 -1.51
C ALA A 140 21.29 -12.42 -2.81
N LYS A 141 21.06 -11.65 -3.87
CA LYS A 141 21.81 -11.77 -5.13
C LYS A 141 23.29 -11.47 -4.95
N SER A 142 23.64 -10.44 -4.18
CA SER A 142 25.04 -10.10 -3.89
C SER A 142 25.75 -11.21 -3.12
N LEU A 143 25.07 -11.84 -2.15
CA LEU A 143 25.61 -12.97 -1.40
C LEU A 143 25.84 -14.18 -2.31
N ILE A 144 24.85 -14.53 -3.14
CA ILE A 144 24.97 -15.63 -4.12
C ILE A 144 26.11 -15.36 -5.10
N GLN A 145 26.27 -14.12 -5.56
CA GLN A 145 27.37 -13.76 -6.45
C GLN A 145 28.73 -13.90 -5.77
N ASN A 146 28.86 -13.44 -4.52
CA ASN A 146 30.09 -13.63 -3.75
C ASN A 146 30.40 -15.11 -3.51
N GLU A 147 29.39 -15.92 -3.18
CA GLU A 147 29.54 -17.37 -3.02
C GLU A 147 29.97 -18.02 -4.34
N ARG A 148 29.38 -17.63 -5.47
CA ARG A 148 29.77 -18.11 -6.80
C ARG A 148 31.21 -17.76 -7.11
N ASP A 149 31.61 -16.50 -6.91
CA ASP A 149 32.98 -16.06 -7.19
C ASP A 149 34.01 -16.75 -6.27
N LEU A 150 33.63 -17.08 -5.03
CA LEU A 150 34.46 -17.90 -4.13
C LEU A 150 34.56 -19.35 -4.60
N LEU A 151 33.47 -19.94 -5.07
CA LEU A 151 33.45 -21.29 -5.62
C LEU A 151 34.28 -21.36 -6.91
N ASP A 152 34.16 -20.38 -7.80
CA ASP A 152 34.95 -20.28 -9.03
C ASP A 152 36.44 -20.19 -8.71
N LYS A 153 36.83 -19.39 -7.69
CA LYS A 153 38.22 -19.35 -7.20
C LYS A 153 38.70 -20.71 -6.68
N LYS A 154 37.89 -21.42 -5.89
CA LYS A 154 38.24 -22.75 -5.40
C LYS A 154 38.36 -23.78 -6.51
N VAL A 155 37.50 -23.71 -7.54
CA VAL A 155 37.57 -24.57 -8.72
C VAL A 155 38.84 -24.27 -9.52
N LEU A 156 39.21 -22.99 -9.67
CA LEU A 156 40.47 -22.59 -10.32
C LEU A 156 41.69 -23.07 -9.53
N GLU A 157 41.69 -22.93 -8.20
CA GLU A 157 42.76 -23.44 -7.33
C GLU A 157 42.88 -24.96 -7.44
N LEU A 158 41.76 -25.69 -7.36
CA LEU A 158 41.74 -27.16 -7.51
C LEU A 158 42.19 -27.60 -8.92
N GLY A 159 41.72 -26.93 -9.98
CA GLY A 159 42.17 -27.17 -11.35
C GLY A 159 43.64 -26.87 -11.55
N SER A 160 44.18 -25.82 -10.91
CA SER A 160 45.60 -25.50 -10.94
C SER A 160 46.45 -26.51 -10.17
N SER A 161 45.94 -27.10 -9.08
CA SER A 161 46.59 -28.21 -8.38
C SER A 161 46.53 -29.52 -9.16
N ILE A 162 45.47 -29.77 -9.93
CA ILE A 162 45.38 -30.93 -10.84
C ILE A 162 46.40 -30.79 -11.99
N ASN A 163 46.64 -29.56 -12.48
CA ASN A 163 47.65 -29.27 -13.50
C ASN A 163 49.10 -29.24 -12.96
N GLN A 164 49.33 -29.31 -11.65
CA GLN A 164 50.68 -29.44 -11.08
C GLN A 164 51.17 -30.89 -10.98
N ASP A 165 50.26 -31.87 -11.08
CA ASP A 165 50.61 -33.30 -11.02
C ASP A 165 50.67 -33.98 -12.40
N GLU A 166 50.36 -33.26 -13.50
CA GLU A 166 50.43 -33.81 -14.84
C GLU A 166 51.05 -32.83 -15.86
N TYR A 167 52.16 -33.29 -16.46
CA TYR A 167 52.73 -32.93 -17.76
C TYR A 167 53.98 -32.02 -17.85
N TYR A 168 55.08 -32.69 -18.24
CA TYR A 168 56.27 -32.14 -18.87
C TYR A 168 55.97 -31.59 -20.28
N GLU A 169 56.56 -30.42 -20.56
CA GLU A 169 57.18 -30.04 -21.84
C GLU A 169 56.30 -29.82 -23.10
N SER A 170 56.17 -28.56 -23.52
CA SER A 170 56.67 -28.04 -24.81
C SER A 170 56.31 -26.55 -25.01
N GLN A 171 57.00 -25.92 -25.95
CA GLN A 171 57.45 -24.51 -25.94
C GLN A 171 56.52 -23.48 -26.62
N ILE A 172 56.73 -22.22 -26.20
CA ILE A 172 56.22 -20.86 -26.57
C ILE A 172 56.68 -20.48 -28.02
N PRO A 173 55.99 -19.62 -28.85
CA PRO A 173 55.74 -18.22 -28.49
C PRO A 173 54.48 -17.43 -28.93
N GLU A 174 54.14 -16.50 -28.03
CA GLU A 174 53.33 -15.25 -28.11
C GLU A 174 53.61 -14.32 -29.32
N PRO A 175 52.96 -13.14 -29.46
CA PRO A 175 51.57 -12.73 -29.19
C PRO A 175 51.00 -11.88 -30.36
N ASP A 176 49.67 -11.85 -30.54
CA ASP A 176 48.90 -10.65 -30.94
C ASP A 176 47.52 -11.03 -31.49
N GLN A 177 46.50 -10.62 -30.71
CA GLN A 177 45.15 -10.18 -31.08
C GLN A 177 44.16 -10.64 -30.00
N VAL A 178 44.11 -9.83 -28.94
CA VAL A 178 43.02 -9.84 -27.96
C VAL A 178 41.75 -9.35 -28.69
N ILE A 179 41.03 -10.27 -29.30
CA ILE A 179 39.60 -10.07 -29.61
C ILE A 179 38.84 -10.76 -28.47
N HIS A 180 38.05 -9.96 -27.76
CA HIS A 180 37.17 -10.33 -26.66
C HIS A 180 36.28 -11.54 -27.03
N ASN A 181 36.72 -12.75 -26.75
CA ASN A 181 35.89 -13.96 -26.81
C ASN A 181 35.40 -14.32 -25.40
N THR A 182 34.70 -13.39 -24.75
CA THR A 182 33.70 -13.79 -23.75
C THR A 182 32.43 -14.07 -24.53
N VAL A 183 32.28 -15.31 -25.03
CA VAL A 183 30.98 -15.78 -25.55
C VAL A 183 29.96 -15.51 -24.46
N ASP A 184 29.00 -14.64 -24.75
CA ASP A 184 27.95 -14.27 -23.81
C ASP A 184 27.24 -15.56 -23.37
N ASN A 185 27.18 -15.82 -22.06
CA ASN A 185 26.57 -17.04 -21.52
C ASN A 185 25.11 -17.22 -21.97
N ALA A 186 24.45 -16.15 -22.41
CA ALA A 186 23.14 -16.21 -23.04
C ALA A 186 23.19 -16.89 -24.43
N PHE A 187 24.23 -16.67 -25.21
CA PHE A 187 24.37 -17.23 -26.57
C PHE A 187 24.57 -18.74 -26.52
N SER A 188 25.46 -19.22 -25.65
CA SER A 188 25.67 -20.66 -25.46
C SER A 188 24.43 -21.36 -24.92
N ARG A 189 23.70 -20.73 -23.99
CA ARG A 189 22.44 -21.27 -23.47
C ARG A 189 21.36 -21.39 -24.55
N VAL A 190 21.14 -20.34 -25.33
CA VAL A 190 20.11 -20.34 -26.39
C VAL A 190 20.52 -21.27 -27.53
N GLY A 191 21.79 -21.26 -27.93
CA GLY A 191 22.33 -22.13 -28.97
C GLY A 191 22.21 -23.61 -28.60
N ASN A 192 22.64 -24.00 -27.40
CA ASN A 192 22.52 -25.38 -26.93
C ASN A 192 21.06 -25.83 -26.82
N LYS A 193 20.17 -24.94 -26.36
CA LYS A 193 18.74 -25.24 -26.28
C LYS A 193 18.11 -25.42 -27.67
N ALA A 194 18.51 -24.58 -28.63
CA ALA A 194 18.06 -24.69 -30.01
C ALA A 194 18.53 -25.97 -30.71
N LEU A 195 19.76 -26.43 -30.42
CA LEU A 195 20.28 -27.70 -30.98
C LEU A 195 19.64 -28.93 -30.33
N ASN A 196 19.56 -28.96 -29.00
CA ASN A 196 19.20 -30.17 -28.27
C ASN A 196 17.70 -30.33 -28.03
N GLU A 197 16.94 -29.23 -27.89
CA GLU A 197 15.54 -29.27 -27.47
C GLU A 197 14.56 -28.86 -28.57
N TRP A 198 14.86 -27.79 -29.31
CA TRP A 198 13.94 -27.25 -30.32
C TRP A 198 14.14 -27.83 -31.73
N GLY A 199 15.33 -28.35 -32.00
CA GLY A 199 15.75 -28.83 -33.31
C GLY A 199 16.19 -27.69 -34.23
N LYS A 200 17.33 -27.90 -34.88
CA LYS A 200 18.00 -26.91 -35.76
C LYS A 200 17.07 -26.37 -36.86
N GLU A 201 16.32 -27.23 -37.53
CA GLU A 201 15.44 -26.83 -38.63
C GLU A 201 14.26 -25.98 -38.15
N SER A 202 13.66 -26.36 -37.03
CA SER A 202 12.54 -25.63 -36.42
C SER A 202 12.98 -24.22 -36.01
N PHE A 203 14.14 -24.12 -35.34
CA PHE A 203 14.70 -22.84 -34.93
C PHE A 203 15.09 -21.96 -36.12
N ASN A 204 15.71 -22.54 -37.16
CA ASN A 204 16.03 -21.81 -38.40
C ASN A 204 14.77 -21.28 -39.08
N ASN A 205 13.68 -22.05 -39.08
CA ASN A 205 12.39 -21.59 -39.59
C ASN A 205 11.84 -20.43 -38.77
N THR A 206 11.95 -20.47 -37.44
CA THR A 206 11.57 -19.34 -36.57
C THR A 206 12.40 -18.10 -36.85
N ILE A 207 13.73 -18.20 -36.94
CA ILE A 207 14.62 -17.09 -37.28
C ILE A 207 14.29 -16.51 -38.66
N ASN A 208 14.08 -17.36 -39.67
CA ASN A 208 13.68 -16.92 -41.01
C ASN A 208 12.32 -16.21 -40.99
N ARG A 209 11.37 -16.67 -40.15
CA ARG A 209 10.08 -16.00 -40.01
C ARG A 209 10.21 -14.63 -39.36
N ILE A 210 11.08 -14.48 -38.37
CA ILE A 210 11.41 -13.19 -37.71
C ILE A 210 12.07 -12.24 -38.72
N LEU A 211 13.06 -12.71 -39.47
CA LEU A 211 13.78 -11.89 -40.47
C LEU A 211 12.86 -11.37 -41.57
N ASN A 212 11.87 -12.17 -41.99
CA ASN A 212 10.90 -11.80 -43.02
C ASN A 212 9.66 -11.09 -42.46
N GLY A 213 9.59 -10.81 -41.15
CA GLY A 213 8.49 -10.08 -40.53
C GLY A 213 7.15 -10.83 -40.49
N TYR A 214 7.17 -12.16 -40.52
CA TYR A 214 5.94 -12.96 -40.43
C TYR A 214 5.37 -12.95 -39.00
N VAL A 215 4.05 -13.03 -38.92
CA VAL A 215 3.33 -13.21 -37.66
C VAL A 215 3.74 -14.53 -37.01
N LEU A 216 4.17 -14.47 -35.75
CA LEU A 216 4.58 -15.61 -34.94
C LEU A 216 3.73 -15.62 -33.66
N SER A 217 3.28 -16.82 -33.27
CA SER A 217 2.60 -16.97 -31.98
C SER A 217 3.58 -16.70 -30.86
N SER A 218 3.24 -15.77 -29.95
CA SER A 218 4.03 -15.46 -28.76
C SER A 218 4.15 -16.64 -27.78
N ASP A 219 3.42 -17.72 -28.02
CA ASP A 219 3.30 -18.84 -27.09
C ASP A 219 4.40 -19.90 -27.26
N THR A 220 5.15 -19.88 -28.37
CA THR A 220 6.20 -20.86 -28.63
C THR A 220 7.43 -20.60 -27.74
N GLU A 221 8.05 -21.68 -27.26
CA GLU A 221 9.11 -21.62 -26.24
C GLU A 221 10.40 -20.95 -26.74
N ASP A 222 10.67 -21.10 -28.04
CA ASP A 222 11.74 -20.43 -28.77
C ASP A 222 11.57 -18.90 -28.73
N VAL A 223 10.40 -18.38 -29.12
CA VAL A 223 10.08 -16.95 -29.14
C VAL A 223 10.12 -16.36 -27.72
N LYS A 224 9.56 -17.07 -26.72
CA LYS A 224 9.63 -16.65 -25.30
C LYS A 224 11.06 -16.55 -24.80
N THR A 225 11.91 -17.51 -25.17
CA THR A 225 13.31 -17.53 -24.75
C THR A 225 14.09 -16.42 -25.45
N LEU A 226 13.88 -16.20 -26.75
CA LEU A 226 14.51 -15.12 -27.50
C LEU A 226 14.11 -13.73 -26.96
N LEU A 227 12.84 -13.54 -26.56
CA LEU A 227 12.38 -12.32 -25.89
C LEU A 227 13.04 -12.13 -24.52
N ARG A 228 13.10 -13.19 -23.71
CA ARG A 228 13.71 -13.15 -22.37
C ARG A 228 15.19 -12.78 -22.40
N GLU A 229 15.91 -13.25 -23.39
CA GLU A 229 17.35 -12.99 -23.57
C GLU A 229 17.62 -11.69 -24.35
N PHE A 230 16.58 -10.93 -24.68
CA PHE A 230 16.64 -9.68 -25.45
C PHE A 230 17.27 -9.85 -26.84
N LEU A 231 17.10 -11.02 -27.47
CA LEU A 231 17.56 -11.29 -28.83
C LEU A 231 16.55 -10.81 -29.89
N ILE A 232 15.26 -10.75 -29.54
CA ILE A 232 14.20 -10.17 -30.36
C ILE A 232 13.38 -9.14 -29.58
N MET A 233 12.73 -8.25 -30.31
CA MET A 233 11.79 -7.23 -29.80
C MET A 233 10.49 -7.27 -30.61
N SER A 234 9.35 -6.92 -30.00
CA SER A 234 8.07 -6.81 -30.72
C SER A 234 8.06 -5.55 -31.59
N ASP A 235 7.64 -5.70 -32.85
CA ASP A 235 7.54 -4.62 -33.85
C ASP A 235 6.08 -4.16 -34.10
N GLY A 236 5.15 -4.63 -33.25
CA GLY A 236 3.73 -4.33 -33.33
C GLY A 236 2.90 -5.60 -33.42
N GLY A 237 2.12 -5.88 -32.38
CA GLY A 237 1.34 -7.11 -32.27
C GLY A 237 2.24 -8.35 -32.24
N ASP A 238 1.86 -9.36 -33.01
CA ASP A 238 2.51 -10.67 -33.09
C ASP A 238 3.68 -10.72 -34.10
N THR A 239 4.31 -9.57 -34.37
CA THR A 239 5.50 -9.46 -35.23
C THR A 239 6.74 -9.11 -34.41
N TYR A 240 7.90 -9.65 -34.80
CA TYR A 240 9.15 -9.51 -34.07
C TYR A 240 10.30 -9.07 -34.99
N LYS A 241 11.23 -8.31 -34.42
CA LYS A 241 12.50 -7.90 -35.05
C LYS A 241 13.68 -8.31 -34.19
N LEU A 242 14.82 -8.57 -34.82
CA LEU A 242 16.07 -8.83 -34.11
C LEU A 242 16.63 -7.54 -33.51
N THR A 243 17.16 -7.64 -32.29
CA THR A 243 17.95 -6.56 -31.66
C THR A 243 19.40 -6.61 -32.16
N ASP A 244 20.20 -5.58 -31.86
CA ASP A 244 21.65 -5.60 -32.13
C ASP A 244 22.34 -6.83 -31.50
N ARG A 245 21.85 -7.26 -30.33
CA ARG A 245 22.31 -8.49 -29.66
C ARG A 245 21.83 -9.75 -30.38
N GLY A 246 20.62 -9.76 -30.91
CA GLY A 246 20.09 -10.82 -31.77
C GLY A 246 20.90 -11.01 -33.05
N MET A 247 21.35 -9.92 -33.66
CA MET A 247 22.22 -9.98 -34.84
C MET A 247 23.59 -10.61 -34.52
N ASN A 248 24.19 -10.26 -33.38
CA ASN A 248 25.43 -10.92 -32.92
C ASN A 248 25.23 -12.41 -32.60
N PHE A 249 24.06 -12.76 -32.04
CA PHE A 249 23.70 -14.16 -31.82
C PHE A 249 23.55 -14.93 -33.14
N LEU A 250 23.07 -14.32 -34.23
CA LEU A 250 23.00 -15.01 -35.52
C LEU A 250 24.38 -15.42 -36.05
N THR A 251 25.39 -14.57 -35.89
CA THR A 251 26.77 -14.92 -36.25
C THR A 251 27.25 -16.13 -35.46
N TYR A 252 27.03 -16.11 -34.14
CA TYR A 252 27.34 -17.23 -33.25
C TYR A 252 26.56 -18.51 -33.62
N TRP A 253 25.27 -18.39 -33.92
CA TRP A 253 24.43 -19.51 -34.33
C TRP A 253 24.88 -20.12 -35.65
N ASN A 254 25.27 -19.30 -36.62
CA ASN A 254 25.79 -19.79 -37.90
C ASN A 254 27.10 -20.57 -37.72
N GLU A 255 27.99 -20.12 -36.82
CA GLU A 255 29.24 -20.83 -36.52
C GLU A 255 28.99 -22.21 -35.88
N ILE A 256 28.11 -22.28 -34.87
CA ILE A 256 27.87 -23.55 -34.17
C ILE A 256 26.98 -24.49 -34.99
N SER A 257 25.97 -23.96 -35.67
CA SER A 257 25.07 -24.78 -36.46
C SER A 257 25.75 -25.34 -37.72
N ALA A 258 26.79 -24.69 -38.25
CA ALA A 258 27.63 -25.24 -39.31
C ALA A 258 28.47 -26.42 -38.81
N ASN A 259 29.10 -26.30 -37.65
CA ASN A 259 29.94 -27.34 -37.05
C ASN A 259 29.14 -28.59 -36.60
N HIS A 260 27.83 -28.47 -36.40
CA HIS A 260 26.95 -29.58 -36.00
C HIS A 260 26.36 -30.38 -37.18
N VAL A 261 26.75 -30.09 -38.43
CA VAL A 261 26.32 -30.85 -39.63
C VAL A 261 27.22 -32.05 -39.92
N ASP A 262 28.48 -32.02 -39.46
CA ASP A 262 29.49 -33.01 -39.87
C ASP A 262 29.50 -34.29 -39.02
N GLU A 263 28.58 -34.46 -38.06
CA GLU A 263 28.50 -35.67 -37.21
C GLU A 263 27.34 -36.63 -37.55
N GLU A 264 26.49 -36.34 -38.55
CA GLU A 264 25.49 -37.31 -39.02
C GLU A 264 26.01 -38.16 -40.20
N LEU A 265 26.67 -39.26 -39.79
CA LEU A 265 26.80 -40.59 -40.43
C LEU A 265 27.76 -40.79 -41.63
N PRO A 266 28.53 -41.90 -41.55
CA PRO A 266 28.44 -42.92 -42.58
C PRO A 266 27.97 -44.25 -41.98
N PHE A 267 26.86 -44.76 -42.48
CA PHE A 267 26.66 -46.20 -42.66
C PHE A 267 27.24 -46.61 -44.02
#